data_AF-A0A1S3R7C1-F1
#
_entry.id   AF-A0A1S3R7C1-F1
#
_cell.length_a   1.000
_cell.length_b   1.000
_cell.length_c   1.000
_cell.angle_alpha   90.00
_cell.angle_beta   90.00
_cell.angle_gamma   90.00
#
_symmetry.space_group_name_H-M   'P 1'
#
loop_
_entity.id
_entity.type
_entity.pdbx_description
1 polymer ?
#
loop_
_entity_poly.entity_id
_entity_poly.type
_entity_poly.pdbx_seq_one_letter_code
_entity_poly.pdbx_strand_id
1 'polypeptide(L)'
;MVKFFFILLNTLFWVSGLALVLVGAMSRPTYTEIESFTHTSQGMSHTSILLIVVGIIVSLLAFLGSIGAWSDSHLLLGLFTHFLMLILSLQIVSGSVFRNKVERRITLKVNEVTVQHSPRDKVAIVDLQHAFRCCGAENYTDWLLQSSHGNISFVPHSCCHVDSVACVKVVTTDIYQRVNVNQHREGREGYKGLR
;
A
#
# COMPACT_ATOMS: atom_id res chain seq x y z
N MET A 1 -1.32 11.89 -35.77
CA MET A 1 -1.07 10.60 -35.10
C MET A 1 -1.21 10.69 -33.58
N VAL A 2 -0.45 11.54 -32.88
CA VAL A 2 -0.50 11.64 -31.40
C VAL A 2 -1.89 12.04 -30.86
N LYS A 3 -2.57 13.01 -31.51
CA LYS A 3 -3.94 13.43 -31.15
C LYS A 3 -4.94 12.25 -31.17
N PHE A 4 -4.85 11.37 -32.18
CA PHE A 4 -5.73 10.21 -32.30
C PHE A 4 -5.50 9.18 -31.19
N PHE A 5 -4.24 8.91 -30.86
CA PHE A 5 -3.88 8.00 -29.77
C PHE A 5 -4.35 8.55 -28.41
N PHE A 6 -4.20 9.85 -28.19
CA PHE A 6 -4.65 10.52 -26.96
C PHE A 6 -6.18 10.50 -26.80
N ILE A 7 -6.93 10.72 -27.88
CA ILE A 7 -8.40 10.62 -27.87
C ILE A 7 -8.81 9.18 -27.57
N LEU A 8 -8.25 8.20 -28.28
CA LEU A 8 -8.56 6.78 -28.09
C LEU A 8 -8.29 6.31 -26.66
N LEU A 9 -7.13 6.66 -26.09
CA LEU A 9 -6.80 6.32 -24.71
C LEU A 9 -7.78 6.97 -23.71
N ASN A 10 -8.09 8.27 -23.86
CA ASN A 10 -9.06 8.92 -22.97
C ASN A 10 -10.45 8.30 -23.08
N THR A 11 -10.92 7.93 -24.28
CA THR A 11 -12.22 7.25 -24.44
C THR A 11 -12.22 5.87 -23.77
N LEU A 12 -11.13 5.10 -23.87
CA LEU A 12 -11.00 3.82 -23.16
C LEU A 12 -11.01 4.01 -21.63
N PHE A 13 -10.31 5.04 -21.12
CA PHE A 13 -10.34 5.38 -19.69
C PHE A 13 -11.72 5.83 -19.23
N TRP A 14 -12.46 6.55 -20.06
CA TRP A 14 -13.83 6.96 -19.77
C TRP A 14 -14.76 5.75 -19.63
N VAL A 15 -14.71 4.80 -20.58
CA VAL A 15 -15.50 3.56 -20.53
C VAL A 15 -15.11 2.72 -19.30
N SER A 16 -13.81 2.61 -19.02
CA SER A 16 -13.30 1.90 -17.84
C SER A 16 -13.77 2.54 -16.52
N GLY A 17 -13.72 3.87 -16.41
CA GLY A 17 -14.22 4.60 -15.25
C GLY A 17 -15.71 4.37 -15.01
N LEU A 18 -16.52 4.38 -16.07
CA LEU A 18 -17.95 4.07 -15.98
C LEU A 18 -18.19 2.62 -15.53
N ALA A 19 -17.42 1.66 -16.04
CA ALA A 19 -17.48 0.27 -15.62
C ALA A 19 -17.15 0.12 -14.12
N LEU A 20 -16.13 0.83 -13.62
CA LEU A 20 -15.77 0.81 -12.19
C LEU A 20 -16.91 1.37 -11.30
N VAL A 21 -17.58 2.43 -11.74
CA VAL A 21 -18.75 2.98 -11.03
C VAL A 21 -19.89 1.98 -10.99
N LEU A 22 -20.18 1.31 -12.12
CA LEU A 22 -21.22 0.29 -12.20
C LEU A 22 -20.90 -0.90 -11.28
N VAL A 23 -19.68 -1.43 -11.34
CA VAL A 23 -19.24 -2.53 -10.47
C VAL A 23 -19.31 -2.12 -9.00
N GLY A 24 -18.85 -0.93 -8.64
CA GLY A 24 -18.91 -0.43 -7.26
C GLY A 24 -20.33 -0.15 -6.77
N ALA A 25 -21.26 0.22 -7.65
CA ALA A 25 -22.67 0.41 -7.31
C ALA A 25 -23.38 -0.94 -7.12
N MET A 26 -23.11 -1.90 -8.01
CA MET A 26 -23.67 -3.26 -7.96
C MET A 26 -23.17 -4.07 -6.76
N SER A 27 -21.99 -3.72 -6.22
CA SER A 27 -21.46 -4.41 -5.05
C SER A 27 -22.16 -3.99 -3.74
N ARG A 28 -22.78 -2.81 -3.67
CA ARG A 28 -23.52 -2.32 -2.49
C ARG A 28 -24.61 -3.27 -1.97
N PRO A 29 -25.57 -3.75 -2.80
CA PRO A 29 -26.63 -4.65 -2.33
C PRO A 29 -26.08 -5.98 -1.79
N THR A 30 -25.01 -6.51 -2.40
CA THR A 30 -24.36 -7.74 -1.94
C THR A 30 -23.76 -7.58 -0.54
N TYR A 31 -23.17 -6.41 -0.21
CA TYR A 31 -22.66 -6.18 1.14
C TYR A 31 -23.78 -6.08 2.16
N THR A 32 -24.90 -5.42 1.85
CA THR A 32 -26.01 -5.27 2.80
C THR A 32 -26.61 -6.61 3.24
N GLU A 33 -26.62 -7.63 2.37
CA GLU A 33 -27.02 -8.99 2.76
C GLU A 33 -25.95 -9.66 3.65
N ILE A 34 -24.66 -9.50 3.36
CA ILE A 34 -23.56 -10.12 4.10
C ILE A 34 -23.35 -9.48 5.49
N GLU A 35 -23.60 -8.18 5.64
CA GLU A 35 -23.54 -7.46 6.92
C GLU A 35 -24.55 -8.02 7.93
N SER A 36 -25.73 -8.43 7.46
CA SER A 36 -26.76 -9.05 8.30
C SER A 36 -26.35 -10.40 8.89
N PHE A 37 -25.39 -11.08 8.26
CA PHE A 37 -24.94 -12.42 8.67
C PHE A 37 -23.61 -12.46 9.44
N THR A 38 -22.68 -11.52 9.24
CA THR A 38 -21.28 -11.72 9.70
C THR A 38 -20.75 -10.72 10.73
N HIS A 39 -21.47 -9.65 11.10
CA HIS A 39 -21.05 -8.69 12.15
C HIS A 39 -19.60 -8.14 11.99
N THR A 40 -19.00 -8.28 10.81
CA THR A 40 -17.60 -7.96 10.48
C THR A 40 -17.60 -7.19 9.17
N SER A 41 -17.87 -5.89 9.22
CA SER A 41 -18.26 -5.21 7.98
C SER A 41 -17.75 -3.79 7.73
N GLN A 42 -16.95 -3.21 8.62
CA GLN A 42 -16.47 -1.84 8.40
C GLN A 42 -15.48 -1.71 7.23
N GLY A 43 -14.77 -2.78 6.84
CA GLY A 43 -13.75 -2.71 5.78
C GLY A 43 -14.28 -2.83 4.35
N MET A 44 -15.29 -3.68 4.12
CA MET A 44 -15.73 -4.05 2.77
C MET A 44 -16.59 -2.96 2.10
N SER A 45 -17.37 -2.24 2.92
CA SER A 45 -18.15 -1.08 2.49
C SER A 45 -17.24 0.07 2.01
N HIS A 46 -16.11 0.30 2.70
CA HIS A 46 -15.17 1.37 2.36
C HIS A 46 -14.52 1.17 0.99
N THR A 47 -14.12 -0.06 0.65
CA THR A 47 -13.47 -0.38 -0.64
C THR A 47 -14.38 -0.06 -1.83
N SER A 48 -15.66 -0.38 -1.73
CA SER A 48 -16.62 -0.14 -2.82
C SER A 48 -16.98 1.32 -2.98
N ILE A 49 -17.08 2.08 -1.89
CA ILE A 49 -17.26 3.54 -1.94
C ILE A 49 -16.05 4.19 -2.63
N LEU A 50 -14.83 3.77 -2.28
CA LEU A 50 -13.61 4.29 -2.92
C LEU A 50 -13.58 3.97 -4.42
N LEU A 51 -13.95 2.76 -4.83
CA LEU A 51 -14.07 2.38 -6.24
C LEU A 51 -15.00 3.30 -7.03
N ILE A 52 -16.17 3.63 -6.47
CA ILE A 52 -17.13 4.55 -7.09
C ILE A 52 -16.53 5.95 -7.22
N VAL A 53 -15.96 6.49 -6.13
CA VAL A 53 -15.39 7.85 -6.12
C VAL A 53 -14.25 7.97 -7.13
N VAL A 54 -13.33 7.01 -7.15
CA VAL A 54 -12.23 6.97 -8.12
C VAL A 54 -12.76 6.84 -9.54
N GLY A 55 -13.74 5.96 -9.78
CA GLY A 55 -14.36 5.78 -11.10
C GLY A 55 -15.00 7.06 -11.64
N ILE A 56 -15.69 7.84 -10.79
CA ILE A 56 -16.27 9.14 -11.17
C ILE A 56 -15.17 10.14 -11.54
N ILE A 57 -14.13 10.27 -10.72
CA ILE A 57 -13.01 11.20 -10.98
C ILE A 57 -12.33 10.86 -12.31
N VAL A 58 -11.99 9.59 -12.52
CA VAL A 58 -11.34 9.11 -13.75
C VAL A 58 -12.23 9.38 -14.97
N SER A 59 -13.53 9.11 -14.87
CA SER A 59 -14.49 9.38 -15.96
C SER A 59 -14.55 10.88 -16.30
N LEU A 60 -14.62 11.76 -15.30
CA LEU A 60 -14.66 13.20 -15.54
C LEU A 60 -13.36 13.72 -16.17
N LEU A 61 -12.20 13.28 -15.66
CA LEU A 61 -10.90 13.67 -16.22
C LEU A 61 -10.73 13.19 -17.67
N ALA A 62 -11.17 11.96 -17.97
CA ALA A 62 -11.12 11.40 -19.31
C ALA A 62 -12.06 12.12 -20.29
N PHE A 63 -13.27 12.46 -19.84
CA PHE A 63 -14.23 13.24 -20.64
C PHE A 63 -13.68 14.65 -20.94
N LEU A 64 -13.16 15.34 -19.92
CA LEU A 64 -12.51 16.64 -20.11
C LEU A 64 -11.28 16.56 -21.01
N GLY A 65 -10.50 15.49 -20.92
CA GLY A 65 -9.36 15.22 -21.82
C GLY A 65 -9.79 15.04 -23.27
N SER A 66 -10.91 14.34 -23.52
CA SER A 66 -11.44 14.16 -24.87
C SER A 66 -11.95 15.47 -25.50
N ILE A 67 -12.64 16.32 -24.73
CA ILE A 67 -13.05 17.67 -25.15
C ILE A 67 -11.82 18.57 -25.39
N GLY A 68 -10.82 18.46 -24.51
CA GLY A 68 -9.52 19.13 -24.63
C GLY A 68 -8.82 18.84 -25.96
N ALA A 69 -8.89 17.59 -26.41
CA ALA A 69 -8.25 17.13 -27.64
C ALA A 69 -8.99 17.57 -28.92
N TRP A 70 -10.31 17.76 -28.85
CA TRP A 70 -11.13 18.27 -29.95
C TRP A 70 -11.05 19.79 -30.10
N SER A 71 -10.67 20.50 -29.04
CA SER A 71 -10.45 21.94 -29.15
C SER A 71 -9.09 22.21 -29.80
N ASP A 72 -9.11 22.80 -30.99
CA ASP A 72 -7.90 23.26 -31.68
C ASP A 72 -7.30 24.55 -31.05
N SER A 73 -7.72 24.86 -29.81
CA SER A 73 -7.27 26.03 -29.07
C SER A 73 -6.08 25.66 -28.16
N HIS A 74 -4.95 26.34 -28.36
CA HIS A 74 -3.75 26.18 -27.53
C HIS A 74 -3.99 26.44 -26.03
N LEU A 75 -5.02 27.24 -25.70
CA LEU A 75 -5.41 27.56 -24.33
C LEU A 75 -5.96 26.33 -23.58
N LEU A 76 -6.81 25.53 -24.22
CA LEU A 76 -7.48 24.39 -23.55
C LEU A 76 -6.50 23.24 -23.27
N LEU A 77 -5.57 22.99 -24.20
CA LEU A 77 -4.47 22.03 -24.01
C LEU A 77 -3.48 22.50 -22.94
N GLY A 78 -3.21 23.82 -22.89
CA GLY A 78 -2.39 24.44 -21.85
C GLY A 78 -3.01 24.29 -20.45
N LEU A 79 -4.32 24.53 -20.32
CA LEU A 79 -5.05 24.33 -19.06
C LEU A 79 -5.05 22.85 -18.64
N PHE A 80 -5.32 21.92 -19.56
CA PHE A 80 -5.26 20.48 -19.26
C PHE A 80 -3.89 20.07 -18.72
N THR A 81 -2.82 20.52 -19.38
CA THR A 81 -1.44 20.26 -18.95
C THR A 81 -1.14 20.88 -17.58
N HIS A 82 -1.63 22.10 -17.34
CA HIS A 82 -1.48 22.77 -16.05
C HIS A 82 -2.20 22.02 -14.91
N PHE A 83 -3.44 21.58 -15.14
CA PHE A 83 -4.19 20.78 -14.17
C PHE A 83 -3.49 19.44 -13.88
N LEU A 84 -2.94 18.76 -14.89
CA LEU A 84 -2.17 17.53 -14.67
C LEU A 84 -0.91 17.77 -13.84
N MET A 85 -0.16 18.83 -14.12
CA MET A 85 1.00 19.21 -13.32
C MET A 85 0.63 19.52 -11.87
N LEU A 86 -0.51 20.18 -11.65
CA LEU A 86 -1.04 20.48 -10.33
C LEU A 86 -1.48 19.21 -9.59
N ILE A 87 -2.13 18.26 -10.27
CA ILE A 87 -2.47 16.96 -9.69
C ILE A 87 -1.21 16.19 -9.31
N LEU A 88 -0.19 16.15 -10.18
CA LEU A 88 1.06 15.46 -9.90
C LEU A 88 1.80 16.04 -8.70
N SER A 89 1.85 17.37 -8.59
CA SER A 89 2.49 18.01 -7.43
C SER A 89 1.75 17.70 -6.13
N LEU A 90 0.42 17.76 -6.14
CA LEU A 90 -0.40 17.34 -5.00
C LEU A 90 -0.20 15.87 -4.65
N GLN A 91 -0.05 14.99 -5.65
CA GLN A 91 0.20 13.57 -5.43
C GLN A 91 1.53 13.32 -4.72
N ILE A 92 2.59 14.03 -5.12
CA ILE A 92 3.93 13.91 -4.51
C ILE A 92 3.91 14.40 -3.06
N VAL A 93 3.27 15.54 -2.80
CA VAL A 93 3.13 16.11 -1.45
C VAL A 93 2.29 15.18 -0.57
N SER A 94 1.11 14.78 -1.06
CA SER A 94 0.20 13.88 -0.37
C SER A 94 0.85 12.53 -0.08
N GLY A 95 1.53 11.95 -1.06
CA GLY A 95 2.27 10.69 -0.90
C GLY A 95 3.34 10.77 0.18
N SER A 96 4.09 11.88 0.23
CA SER A 96 5.13 12.11 1.24
C SER A 96 4.55 12.27 2.65
N VAL A 97 3.50 13.08 2.80
CA VAL A 97 2.83 13.30 4.09
C VAL A 97 2.12 12.03 4.57
N PHE A 98 1.43 11.34 3.66
CA PHE A 98 0.71 10.11 3.97
C PHE A 98 1.67 9.00 4.38
N ARG A 99 2.83 8.87 3.73
CA ARG A 99 3.87 7.91 4.14
C ARG A 99 4.27 8.11 5.60
N ASN A 100 4.56 9.34 6.02
CA ASN A 100 4.94 9.63 7.40
C ASN A 100 3.80 9.34 8.40
N LYS A 101 2.56 9.64 8.01
CA LYS A 101 1.39 9.41 8.86
C LYS A 101 1.07 7.91 8.98
N VAL A 102 1.18 7.17 7.88
CA VAL A 102 1.02 5.72 7.84
C VAL A 102 2.12 5.04 8.65
N GLU A 103 3.38 5.43 8.46
CA GLU A 103 4.51 4.90 9.23
C GLU A 103 4.26 5.07 10.73
N ARG A 104 3.91 6.29 11.17
CA ARG A 104 3.57 6.55 12.58
C ARG A 104 2.39 5.71 13.08
N ARG A 105 1.33 5.58 12.29
CA ARG A 105 0.14 4.79 12.67
C ARG A 105 0.46 3.31 12.77
N ILE A 106 1.27 2.77 11.86
CA ILE A 106 1.72 1.38 11.87
C ILE A 106 2.60 1.15 13.09
N THR A 107 3.60 2.00 13.34
CA THR A 107 4.49 1.86 14.51
C THR A 107 3.70 1.87 15.82
N LEU A 108 2.74 2.78 15.97
CA LEU A 108 1.86 2.83 17.14
C LEU A 108 1.03 1.54 17.30
N LYS A 109 0.44 1.06 16.19
CA LYS A 109 -0.42 -0.12 16.21
C LYS A 109 0.39 -1.40 16.46
N VAL A 110 1.59 -1.52 15.91
CA VAL A 110 2.47 -2.67 16.17
C VAL A 110 2.93 -2.66 17.63
N ASN A 111 3.27 -1.49 18.19
CA ASN A 111 3.63 -1.38 19.60
C ASN A 111 2.45 -1.76 20.52
N GLU A 112 1.24 -1.30 20.21
CA GLU A 112 0.03 -1.65 20.95
C GLU A 112 -0.25 -3.15 20.94
N VAL A 113 -0.14 -3.81 19.79
CA VAL A 113 -0.42 -5.26 19.66
C VAL A 113 0.64 -6.11 20.35
N THR A 114 1.90 -5.67 20.33
CA THR A 114 2.97 -6.31 21.11
C THR A 114 2.65 -6.26 22.60
N VAL A 115 2.10 -5.14 23.11
CA VAL A 115 1.77 -4.95 24.54
C VAL A 115 0.46 -5.65 24.95
N GLN A 116 -0.64 -5.48 24.20
CA GLN A 116 -1.98 -5.93 24.61
C GLN A 116 -2.32 -7.39 24.28
N HIS A 117 -1.43 -8.12 23.59
CA HIS A 117 -1.59 -9.56 23.36
C HIS A 117 -2.88 -9.99 22.64
N SER A 118 -3.50 -9.11 21.84
CA SER A 118 -4.67 -9.48 21.01
C SER A 118 -4.28 -10.52 19.95
N PRO A 119 -4.82 -11.76 20.01
CA PRO A 119 -4.41 -12.84 19.11
C PRO A 119 -4.80 -12.57 17.65
N ARG A 120 -5.91 -11.85 17.41
CA ARG A 120 -6.33 -11.47 16.04
C ARG A 120 -5.37 -10.48 15.40
N ASP A 121 -4.96 -9.47 16.14
CA ASP A 121 -4.08 -8.43 15.60
C ASP A 121 -2.64 -8.93 15.42
N LYS A 122 -2.21 -9.90 16.24
CA LYS A 122 -0.91 -10.57 16.06
C LYS A 122 -0.82 -11.28 14.71
N VAL A 123 -1.86 -12.02 14.29
CA VAL A 123 -1.87 -12.70 12.99
C VAL A 123 -1.74 -11.68 11.86
N ALA A 124 -2.54 -10.60 11.90
CA ALA A 124 -2.49 -9.57 10.87
C ALA A 124 -1.12 -8.88 10.78
N ILE A 125 -0.44 -8.65 11.91
CA ILE A 125 0.91 -8.06 11.93
C ILE A 125 1.95 -9.03 11.39
N VAL A 126 1.85 -10.32 11.72
CA VAL A 126 2.76 -11.37 11.23
C VAL A 126 2.64 -11.49 9.70
N ASP A 127 1.42 -11.50 9.17
CA ASP A 127 1.17 -11.51 7.72
C ASP A 127 1.73 -10.26 7.04
N LEU A 128 1.53 -9.09 7.64
CA LEU A 128 2.07 -7.83 7.16
C LEU A 128 3.62 -7.85 7.15
N GLN A 129 4.22 -8.32 8.23
CA GLN A 129 5.67 -8.46 8.38
C GLN A 129 6.27 -9.39 7.32
N HIS A 130 5.60 -10.51 7.04
CA HIS A 130 6.01 -11.44 6.00
C HIS A 130 5.87 -10.83 4.60
N ALA A 131 4.76 -10.14 4.32
CA ALA A 131 4.50 -9.51 3.02
C ALA A 131 5.50 -8.38 2.69
N PHE A 132 5.87 -7.57 3.70
CA PHE A 132 6.80 -6.44 3.53
C PHE A 132 8.24 -6.73 3.94
N ARG A 133 8.53 -7.97 4.39
CA ARG A 133 9.84 -8.41 4.90
C ARG A 133 10.41 -7.45 5.96
N CYS A 134 9.60 -7.11 6.94
CA CYS A 134 9.99 -6.27 8.07
C CYS A 134 9.73 -7.00 9.40
N CYS A 135 10.37 -6.54 10.49
CA CYS A 135 10.21 -7.16 11.80
C CYS A 135 10.16 -6.11 12.92
N GLY A 136 9.12 -6.19 13.74
CA GLY A 136 8.84 -5.24 14.82
C GLY A 136 8.19 -3.94 14.34
N ALA A 137 7.97 -3.01 15.26
CA ALA A 137 7.49 -1.67 14.95
C ALA A 137 8.64 -0.78 14.47
N GLU A 138 9.77 -0.93 15.14
CA GLU A 138 11.04 -0.25 14.91
C GLU A 138 12.17 -1.25 14.69
N ASN A 139 12.19 -2.35 15.44
CA ASN A 139 13.23 -3.37 15.33
C ASN A 139 12.74 -4.73 15.87
N TYR A 140 13.42 -5.82 15.51
CA TYR A 140 13.09 -7.16 16.00
C TYR A 140 13.11 -7.26 17.53
N THR A 141 13.89 -6.40 18.19
CA THR A 141 13.99 -6.27 19.65
C THR A 141 12.65 -5.96 20.31
N ASP A 142 11.71 -5.37 19.59
CA ASP A 142 10.36 -5.06 20.08
C ASP A 142 9.63 -6.32 20.53
N TRP A 143 9.88 -7.46 19.86
CA TRP A 143 9.34 -8.76 20.26
C TRP A 143 10.06 -9.35 21.48
N LEU A 144 11.34 -9.04 21.66
CA LEU A 144 12.20 -9.58 22.72
C LEU A 144 11.93 -8.93 24.07
N LEU A 145 11.65 -7.62 24.08
CA LEU A 145 11.32 -6.88 25.29
C LEU A 145 10.07 -7.41 26.00
N GLN A 146 9.17 -8.09 25.25
CA GLN A 146 7.89 -8.57 25.76
C GLN A 146 7.81 -10.09 25.97
N SER A 147 8.63 -10.88 25.26
CA SER A 147 8.53 -12.36 25.20
C SER A 147 9.61 -13.08 26.02
N SER A 148 10.13 -12.45 27.07
CA SER A 148 11.14 -13.07 27.94
C SER A 148 10.46 -14.06 28.91
N HIS A 149 10.63 -15.35 28.64
CA HIS A 149 10.32 -16.43 29.59
C HIS A 149 11.64 -17.11 29.96
N GLY A 150 12.37 -16.53 30.92
CA GLY A 150 13.75 -16.92 31.24
C GLY A 150 14.80 -16.28 30.32
N ASN A 151 15.99 -16.87 30.17
CA ASN A 151 17.09 -16.35 29.33
C ASN A 151 16.87 -16.53 27.81
N ILE A 152 15.63 -16.79 27.36
CA ILE A 152 15.32 -17.12 25.97
C ILE A 152 14.28 -16.14 25.43
N SER A 153 14.62 -15.45 24.35
CA SER A 153 13.76 -14.48 23.67
C SER A 153 13.28 -15.03 22.32
N PHE A 154 12.02 -14.73 21.99
CA PHE A 154 11.34 -15.27 20.82
C PHE A 154 10.89 -14.16 19.86
N VAL A 155 10.97 -14.45 18.57
CA VAL A 155 10.40 -13.63 17.48
C VAL A 155 9.42 -14.45 16.65
N PRO A 156 8.41 -13.84 16.00
CA PRO A 156 7.54 -14.56 15.08
C PRO A 156 8.30 -15.09 13.86
N HIS A 157 7.80 -16.17 13.27
CA HIS A 157 8.36 -16.73 12.03
C HIS A 157 8.42 -15.72 10.87
N SER A 158 7.50 -14.75 10.81
CA SER A 158 7.50 -13.66 9.82
C SER A 158 8.76 -12.80 9.84
N CYS A 159 9.51 -12.81 10.95
CA CYS A 159 10.76 -12.08 11.12
C CYS A 159 12.00 -12.85 10.64
N CYS A 160 11.84 -14.10 10.20
CA CYS A 160 12.93 -14.97 9.79
C CYS A 160 13.07 -15.03 8.27
N HIS A 161 14.30 -14.98 7.77
CA HIS A 161 14.58 -15.02 6.33
C HIS A 161 14.36 -16.41 5.72
N VAL A 162 14.44 -17.44 6.56
CA VAL A 162 14.19 -18.85 6.27
C VAL A 162 13.46 -19.42 7.48
N ASP A 163 12.51 -20.33 7.28
CA ASP A 163 11.77 -21.03 8.35
C ASP A 163 12.71 -21.97 9.14
N SER A 164 13.66 -21.40 9.87
CA SER A 164 14.61 -22.11 10.70
C SER A 164 14.25 -21.95 12.17
N VAL A 165 14.24 -23.07 12.90
CA VAL A 165 13.99 -23.12 14.34
C VAL A 165 15.04 -22.31 15.13
N ALA A 166 16.22 -22.08 14.53
CA ALA A 166 17.30 -21.28 15.07
C ALA A 166 17.05 -19.76 15.02
N CYS A 167 16.20 -19.26 14.11
CA CYS A 167 15.87 -17.83 14.06
C CYS A 167 14.77 -17.44 15.05
N VAL A 168 13.78 -18.34 15.24
CA VAL A 168 12.65 -18.13 16.16
C VAL A 168 13.12 -18.07 17.62
N LYS A 169 14.21 -18.76 17.95
CA LYS A 169 14.92 -18.70 19.23
C LYS A 169 16.16 -17.84 19.04
N VAL A 170 16.17 -16.59 19.53
CA VAL A 170 17.25 -15.66 19.18
C VAL A 170 18.61 -16.15 19.71
N VAL A 171 19.41 -16.73 18.80
CA VAL A 171 20.87 -16.89 18.85
C VAL A 171 21.43 -16.18 17.59
N THR A 172 21.32 -14.86 17.62
CA THR A 172 22.18 -13.82 17.01
C THR A 172 22.73 -13.85 15.57
N THR A 173 22.23 -14.62 14.57
CA THR A 173 22.76 -14.46 13.18
C THR A 173 21.79 -14.31 12.00
N ASP A 174 20.47 -14.56 12.10
CA ASP A 174 19.58 -14.63 10.92
C ASP A 174 18.29 -13.76 11.00
N ILE A 175 18.38 -12.51 11.50
CA ILE A 175 17.21 -11.62 11.67
C ILE A 175 17.24 -10.42 10.72
N TYR A 176 16.09 -10.04 10.14
CA TYR A 176 15.95 -8.81 9.36
C TYR A 176 16.23 -7.56 10.21
N GLN A 177 17.34 -6.86 9.95
CA GLN A 177 17.57 -5.50 10.45
C GLN A 177 17.03 -4.45 9.45
N ARG A 178 16.68 -3.25 9.95
CA ARG A 178 16.18 -2.13 9.14
C ARG A 178 17.04 -1.95 7.88
N VAL A 179 16.41 -1.93 6.71
CA VAL A 179 17.09 -1.64 5.44
C VAL A 179 17.60 -0.20 5.46
N ASN A 180 18.88 -0.01 5.76
CA ASN A 180 19.59 1.22 5.47
C ASN A 180 19.81 1.30 3.95
N VAL A 181 19.08 2.19 3.27
CA VAL A 181 19.14 2.40 1.81
C VAL A 181 20.54 2.73 1.30
N ASN A 182 21.46 3.16 2.18
CA ASN A 182 22.82 3.53 1.83
C ASN A 182 23.79 2.33 1.66
N GLN A 183 23.41 1.11 2.08
CA GLN A 183 24.29 -0.08 2.03
C GLN A 183 24.14 -0.90 0.75
N HIS A 184 23.19 -0.54 -0.12
CA HIS A 184 22.90 -1.28 -1.36
C HIS A 184 23.98 -1.09 -2.46
N ARG A 185 24.97 -0.21 -2.24
CA ARG A 185 26.00 0.11 -3.23
C ARG A 185 27.30 -0.69 -3.07
N GLU A 186 27.65 -1.13 -1.87
CA GLU A 186 28.94 -1.84 -1.63
C GLU A 186 28.84 -3.36 -1.88
N GLY A 187 27.66 -3.97 -1.72
CA GLY A 187 27.47 -5.41 -1.96
C GLY A 187 27.47 -5.86 -3.43
N ARG A 188 27.44 -4.93 -4.39
CA ARG A 188 27.42 -5.26 -5.83
C ARG A 188 28.82 -5.40 -6.44
N GLU A 189 29.89 -4.99 -5.74
CA GLU A 189 31.27 -5.15 -6.22
C GLU A 189 31.89 -6.51 -5.83
N GLY A 190 31.46 -7.12 -4.72
CA GLY A 190 31.96 -8.43 -4.28
C GLY A 190 31.56 -9.62 -5.17
N TYR A 191 30.49 -9.49 -5.97
CA TYR A 191 30.00 -10.58 -6.83
C TYR A 191 30.61 -10.59 -8.26
N LYS A 192 31.55 -9.70 -8.57
CA LYS A 192 32.28 -9.68 -9.85
C LYS A 192 33.66 -10.36 -9.80
N GLY A 193 34.11 -10.82 -8.63
CA GLY A 193 35.44 -11.41 -8.43
C GLY A 193 35.52 -12.95 -8.40
N LEU A 194 34.40 -13.66 -8.62
CA LEU A 194 34.35 -15.12 -8.62
C LEU A 194 33.85 -15.67 -9.97
N ARG A 195 34.60 -15.35 -11.03
CA ARG A 195 34.59 -16.13 -12.26
C ARG A 195 36.03 -16.34 -12.74
#